data_AF-A0A4V1B0Q7-F1
#
_entry.id   AF-A0A4V1B0Q7-F1
#
_cell.length_a   1.000
_cell.length_b   1.000
_cell.length_c   1.000
_cell.angle_alpha   90.00
_cell.angle_beta   90.00
_cell.angle_gamma   90.00
#
_symmetry.space_group_name_H-M   'P 1'
#
loop_
_entity.id
_entity.type
_entity.pdbx_description
1 polymer ?
#
loop_
_entity_poly.entity_id
_entity_poly.type
_entity_poly.pdbx_seq_one_letter_code
_entity_poly.pdbx_strand_id
1 'polypeptide(L)'
;MQDLQTQLPQNRPALQLNEHDADADFVDGVRKTTSLYGGKAACIANVAKILTRELDTTEKCIVVVLTDVASEDIDYQSQAISTQVRRTDDGFPIACALLANGRIAVSAQAVNLAQPLDCQRLHVLWVFRDKISFQQYPYTEQTEEDLWVACCVADGHRHEYDPTVNVDDGIIDVRDYFAFR
;
A
#
# COMPACT_ATOMS: atom_id res chain seq x y z
N MET A 1 30.42 -15.70 29.44
CA MET A 1 29.59 -14.78 28.64
C MET A 1 29.25 -15.52 27.37
N GLN A 2 28.00 -15.94 27.20
CA GLN A 2 27.53 -16.66 26.01
C GLN A 2 27.13 -15.64 24.97
N ASP A 3 27.74 -15.71 23.79
CA ASP A 3 27.37 -14.94 22.61
C ASP A 3 25.93 -15.32 22.19
N LEU A 4 24.99 -14.39 22.35
CA LEU A 4 23.73 -14.44 21.63
C LEU A 4 24.03 -14.13 20.16
N GLN A 5 24.27 -15.18 19.38
CA GLN A 5 24.12 -15.08 17.93
C GLN A 5 22.64 -14.89 17.62
N THR A 6 22.25 -13.63 17.42
CA THR A 6 20.99 -13.26 16.79
C THR A 6 20.97 -13.91 15.41
N GLN A 7 20.24 -15.02 15.27
CA GLN A 7 19.99 -15.63 13.99
C GLN A 7 19.21 -14.62 13.15
N LEU A 8 19.87 -14.04 12.14
CA LEU A 8 19.23 -13.28 11.08
C LEU A 8 18.05 -14.09 10.53
N PRO A 9 16.88 -13.48 10.30
CA PRO A 9 15.72 -14.20 9.80
C PRO A 9 16.07 -14.88 8.48
N GLN A 10 15.79 -16.18 8.41
CA GLN A 10 15.99 -16.99 7.23
C GLN A 10 15.24 -16.35 6.06
N ASN A 11 15.96 -16.20 4.95
CA ASN A 11 15.51 -15.70 3.65
C ASN A 11 14.28 -16.51 3.20
N ARG A 12 13.06 -16.09 3.61
CA ARG A 12 11.82 -16.76 3.18
C ARG A 12 11.72 -16.59 1.67
N PRO A 13 11.52 -17.67 0.90
CA PRO A 13 11.38 -17.58 -0.55
C PRO A 13 10.27 -16.58 -0.87
N ALA A 14 10.52 -15.71 -1.86
CA ALA A 14 9.54 -14.75 -2.32
C ALA A 14 8.28 -15.52 -2.76
N LEU A 15 7.13 -15.20 -2.17
CA LEU A 15 5.84 -15.69 -2.63
C LEU A 15 5.66 -15.21 -4.07
N GLN A 16 5.72 -16.10 -5.06
CA GLN A 16 5.36 -15.71 -6.43
C GLN A 16 3.84 -15.61 -6.50
N LEU A 17 3.34 -14.37 -6.52
CA LEU A 17 1.94 -14.04 -6.69
C LEU A 17 1.68 -13.78 -8.17
N ASN A 18 0.70 -14.47 -8.73
CA ASN A 18 0.26 -14.28 -10.11
C ASN A 18 -1.12 -13.61 -10.12
N GLU A 19 -1.35 -12.69 -11.05
CA GLU A 19 -2.66 -12.09 -11.30
C GLU A 19 -3.75 -13.11 -11.62
N HIS A 20 -3.40 -14.24 -12.25
CA HIS A 20 -4.34 -15.34 -12.49
C HIS A 20 -4.75 -16.11 -11.22
N ASP A 21 -3.98 -15.98 -10.13
CA ASP A 21 -4.29 -16.64 -8.87
C ASP A 21 -5.28 -15.82 -8.02
N ALA A 22 -5.55 -14.56 -8.40
CA ALA A 22 -6.45 -13.69 -7.67
C ALA A 22 -7.89 -14.20 -7.71
N ASP A 23 -8.55 -14.20 -6.56
CA ASP A 23 -9.96 -14.53 -6.41
C ASP A 23 -10.82 -13.47 -7.12
N ALA A 24 -11.58 -13.91 -8.13
CA ALA A 24 -12.43 -13.04 -8.92
C ALA A 24 -13.54 -12.39 -8.09
N ASP A 25 -14.12 -13.11 -7.13
CA ASP A 25 -15.17 -12.58 -6.25
C ASP A 25 -14.60 -11.51 -5.32
N PHE A 26 -13.36 -11.68 -4.86
CA PHE A 26 -12.63 -10.64 -4.12
C PHE A 26 -12.42 -9.39 -4.98
N VAL A 27 -11.89 -9.56 -6.19
CA VAL A 27 -11.60 -8.45 -7.12
C VAL A 27 -12.89 -7.68 -7.49
N ASP A 28 -13.97 -8.39 -7.79
CA ASP A 28 -15.26 -7.77 -8.08
C ASP A 28 -15.86 -7.08 -6.86
N GLY A 29 -15.69 -7.67 -5.67
CA GLY A 29 -16.07 -7.08 -4.39
C GLY A 29 -15.39 -5.75 -4.12
N VAL A 30 -14.05 -5.67 -4.29
CA VAL A 30 -13.31 -4.41 -4.11
C VAL A 30 -13.68 -3.38 -5.17
N ARG A 31 -13.85 -3.77 -6.44
CA ARG A 31 -14.26 -2.85 -7.52
C ARG A 31 -15.63 -2.22 -7.26
N LYS A 32 -16.60 -3.06 -6.88
CA LYS A 32 -17.97 -2.61 -6.57
C LYS A 32 -17.99 -1.68 -5.38
N THR A 33 -17.21 -2.00 -4.34
CA THR A 33 -17.09 -1.17 -3.14
C THR A 33 -16.48 0.18 -3.49
N THR A 34 -15.33 0.20 -4.17
CA THR A 34 -14.63 1.44 -4.56
C THR A 34 -15.44 2.33 -5.50
N SER A 35 -16.31 1.76 -6.34
CA SER A 35 -17.21 2.54 -7.20
C SER A 35 -18.17 3.44 -6.39
N LEU A 36 -18.48 3.07 -5.14
CA LEU A 36 -19.30 3.90 -4.24
C LEU A 36 -18.53 5.11 -3.68
N TYR A 37 -17.19 5.09 -3.74
CA TYR A 37 -16.29 6.10 -3.17
C TYR A 37 -15.56 6.92 -4.25
N GLY A 38 -16.11 6.99 -5.46
CA GLY A 38 -15.54 7.81 -6.54
C GLY A 38 -14.45 7.13 -7.37
N GLY A 39 -14.31 5.81 -7.28
CA GLY A 39 -13.53 5.02 -8.25
C GLY A 39 -12.06 4.80 -7.90
N LYS A 40 -11.59 5.36 -6.79
CA LYS A 40 -10.22 5.21 -6.27
C LYS A 40 -10.25 4.87 -4.78
N ALA A 41 -9.57 3.81 -4.37
CA ALA A 41 -9.41 3.43 -2.96
C ALA A 41 -8.17 2.56 -2.77
N ALA A 42 -7.71 2.38 -1.54
CA ALA A 42 -6.92 1.19 -1.23
C ALA A 42 -7.24 0.60 0.15
N CYS A 43 -7.11 -0.71 0.27
CA CYS A 43 -7.38 -1.45 1.50
C CYS A 43 -6.27 -2.45 1.81
N ILE A 44 -6.28 -2.99 3.02
CA ILE A 44 -5.36 -4.06 3.42
C ILE A 44 -6.11 -5.39 3.43
N ALA A 45 -5.55 -6.40 2.77
CA ALA A 45 -6.06 -7.76 2.80
C ALA A 45 -4.93 -8.76 3.04
N ASN A 46 -5.24 -9.87 3.73
CA ASN A 46 -4.31 -10.99 3.84
C ASN A 46 -4.14 -11.62 2.46
N VAL A 47 -2.90 -11.92 2.06
CA VAL A 47 -2.61 -12.55 0.77
C VAL A 47 -3.41 -13.84 0.58
N ALA A 48 -3.57 -14.64 1.65
CA ALA A 48 -4.37 -15.86 1.64
C ALA A 48 -5.86 -15.65 1.32
N LYS A 49 -6.42 -14.46 1.58
CA LYS A 49 -7.82 -14.12 1.22
C LYS A 49 -7.96 -13.59 -0.21
N ILE A 50 -6.86 -13.13 -0.80
CA ILE A 50 -6.87 -12.54 -2.15
C ILE A 50 -6.68 -13.62 -3.20
N LEU A 51 -6.07 -14.74 -2.85
CA LEU A 51 -5.79 -15.82 -3.79
C LEU A 51 -6.79 -16.96 -3.68
N THR A 52 -7.09 -17.58 -4.82
CA THR A 52 -7.95 -18.77 -4.92
C THR A 52 -7.34 -20.03 -4.30
N ARG A 53 -6.00 -20.05 -4.15
CA ARG A 53 -5.27 -21.17 -3.55
C ARG A 53 -5.08 -20.97 -2.05
N GLU A 54 -5.17 -22.07 -1.30
CA GLU A 54 -4.78 -22.07 0.11
C GLU A 54 -3.27 -21.80 0.24
N LEU A 55 -2.93 -20.73 0.92
CA LEU A 55 -1.56 -20.38 1.29
C LEU A 55 -1.48 -20.25 2.80
N ASP A 56 -0.53 -20.94 3.40
CA ASP A 56 -0.16 -20.74 4.79
C ASP A 56 0.77 -19.52 4.89
N THR A 57 0.17 -18.32 4.82
CA THR A 57 0.89 -17.06 4.95
C THR A 57 0.10 -16.04 5.76
N THR A 58 0.81 -15.32 6.62
CA THR A 58 0.30 -14.16 7.34
C THR A 58 0.64 -12.85 6.64
N GLU A 59 1.28 -12.91 5.46
CA GLU A 59 1.63 -11.72 4.70
C GLU A 59 0.36 -10.99 4.24
N LYS A 60 0.41 -9.67 4.34
CA LYS A 60 -0.66 -8.77 3.94
C LYS A 60 -0.25 -8.02 2.69
N CYS A 61 -1.26 -7.57 1.97
CA CYS A 61 -1.13 -6.86 0.72
C CYS A 61 -1.98 -5.58 0.78
N ILE A 62 -1.41 -4.50 0.25
CA ILE A 62 -2.16 -3.27 -0.04
C ILE A 62 -2.85 -3.50 -1.39
N VAL A 63 -4.17 -3.40 -1.43
CA VAL A 63 -4.95 -3.49 -2.67
C VAL A 63 -5.27 -2.08 -3.11
N VAL A 64 -4.65 -1.60 -4.18
CA VAL A 64 -4.89 -0.28 -4.77
C VAL A 64 -5.87 -0.42 -5.93
N VAL A 65 -7.05 0.17 -5.79
CA VAL A 65 -8.16 0.04 -6.74
C VAL A 65 -8.35 1.36 -7.47
N LEU A 66 -8.10 1.35 -8.78
CA LEU A 66 -8.14 2.50 -9.69
C LEU A 66 -9.07 2.18 -10.87
N THR A 67 -10.37 2.20 -10.64
CA THR A 67 -11.36 1.75 -11.64
C THR A 67 -11.51 2.67 -12.84
N ASP A 68 -11.05 3.91 -12.75
CA ASP A 68 -11.08 4.91 -13.80
C ASP A 68 -9.75 5.05 -14.56
N VAL A 69 -8.65 4.49 -14.01
CA VAL A 69 -7.29 4.63 -14.54
C VAL A 69 -6.88 3.37 -15.31
N ALA A 70 -6.29 3.53 -16.50
CA ALA A 70 -5.70 2.41 -17.23
C ALA A 70 -4.30 2.10 -16.69
N SER A 71 -3.91 0.84 -16.73
CA SER A 71 -2.61 0.40 -16.24
C SER A 71 -1.40 1.02 -16.95
N GLU A 72 -1.59 1.54 -18.17
CA GLU A 72 -0.56 2.25 -18.94
C GLU A 72 -0.37 3.72 -18.50
N ASP A 73 -1.33 4.31 -17.80
CA ASP A 73 -1.27 5.70 -17.35
C ASP A 73 -0.37 5.89 -16.11
N ILE A 74 0.03 4.79 -15.48
CA ILE A 74 0.80 4.76 -14.25
C ILE A 74 1.95 3.77 -14.39
N ASP A 75 3.18 4.22 -14.12
CA ASP A 75 4.34 3.33 -14.03
C ASP A 75 4.35 2.58 -12.69
N TYR A 76 3.39 1.66 -12.55
CA TYR A 76 3.22 0.87 -11.32
C TYR A 76 4.34 -0.16 -11.12
N GLN A 77 5.20 -0.40 -12.13
CA GLN A 77 6.32 -1.33 -12.03
C GLN A 77 7.58 -0.70 -11.42
N SER A 78 7.65 0.63 -11.36
CA SER A 78 8.75 1.33 -10.71
C SER A 78 8.90 0.89 -9.25
N GLN A 79 10.08 0.36 -8.93
CA GLN A 79 10.39 -0.24 -7.63
C GLN A 79 10.70 0.79 -6.54
N ALA A 80 10.78 2.08 -6.90
CA ALA A 80 11.11 3.14 -5.95
C ALA A 80 9.93 3.43 -5.01
N ILE A 81 10.19 3.34 -3.71
CA ILE A 81 9.33 3.86 -2.66
C ILE A 81 9.99 5.12 -2.12
N SER A 82 9.28 6.25 -2.16
CA SER A 82 9.68 7.47 -1.44
C SER A 82 8.65 7.79 -0.36
N THR A 83 8.94 8.74 0.52
CA THR A 83 8.02 9.14 1.59
C THR A 83 7.76 10.64 1.53
N GLN A 84 6.55 11.04 1.90
CA GLN A 84 6.16 12.44 1.92
C GLN A 84 5.05 12.67 2.95
N VAL A 85 5.03 13.84 3.57
CA VAL A 85 3.85 14.32 4.29
C VAL A 85 2.93 15.03 3.31
N ARG A 86 1.70 14.52 3.21
CA ARG A 86 0.62 15.08 2.39
C ARG A 86 -0.50 15.57 3.30
N ARG A 87 -1.60 16.05 2.72
CA ARG A 87 -2.81 16.42 3.47
C ARG A 87 -3.98 15.56 3.04
N THR A 88 -4.83 15.18 4.00
CA THR A 88 -6.13 14.54 3.74
C THR A 88 -7.10 15.55 3.10
N ASP A 89 -8.27 15.09 2.63
CA ASP A 89 -9.34 15.99 2.14
C ASP A 89 -9.84 16.92 3.24
N ASP A 90 -9.80 16.45 4.48
CA ASP A 90 -10.09 17.25 5.66
C ASP A 90 -8.93 18.19 6.02
N GLY A 91 -7.90 18.30 5.18
CA GLY A 91 -6.80 19.24 5.35
C GLY A 91 -5.86 18.91 6.51
N PHE A 92 -5.88 17.68 7.05
CA PHE A 92 -4.93 17.26 8.10
C PHE A 92 -3.67 16.66 7.49
N PRO A 93 -2.48 16.92 8.05
CA PRO A 93 -1.26 16.28 7.57
C PRO A 93 -1.29 14.77 7.80
N ILE A 94 -0.81 14.02 6.82
CA ILE A 94 -0.72 12.56 6.84
C ILE A 94 0.59 12.11 6.21
N ALA A 95 1.30 11.20 6.85
CA ALA A 95 2.49 10.59 6.28
C ALA A 95 2.09 9.53 5.25
N CYS A 96 2.78 9.51 4.12
CA CYS A 96 2.52 8.59 3.02
C CYS A 96 3.82 7.95 2.51
N ALA A 97 3.72 6.68 2.13
CA ALA A 97 4.63 6.07 1.18
C ALA A 97 4.11 6.36 -0.24
N LEU A 98 5.00 6.81 -1.12
CA LEU A 98 4.70 7.10 -2.50
C LEU A 98 5.18 5.96 -3.39
N LEU A 99 4.26 5.44 -4.20
CA LEU A 99 4.46 4.39 -5.18
C LEU A 99 4.32 4.95 -6.59
N ALA A 100 4.75 4.16 -7.57
CA ALA A 100 4.61 4.48 -8.99
C ALA A 100 5.18 5.87 -9.35
N ASN A 101 6.44 6.10 -8.97
CA ASN A 101 7.17 7.37 -9.17
C ASN A 101 6.45 8.59 -8.56
N GLY A 102 5.86 8.45 -7.37
CA GLY A 102 5.22 9.57 -6.69
C GLY A 102 3.72 9.73 -6.99
N ARG A 103 3.15 8.97 -7.93
CA ARG A 103 1.77 9.16 -8.37
C ARG A 103 0.72 8.58 -7.44
N ILE A 104 1.08 7.63 -6.59
CA ILE A 104 0.14 6.96 -5.70
C ILE A 104 0.63 7.11 -4.28
N ALA A 105 -0.16 7.73 -3.42
CA ALA A 105 0.19 7.92 -2.02
C ALA A 105 -0.60 6.93 -1.15
N VAL A 106 0.12 6.03 -0.49
CA VAL A 106 -0.46 5.13 0.50
C VAL A 106 -0.14 5.62 1.89
N SER A 107 -1.14 5.75 2.76
CA SER A 107 -0.94 6.21 4.12
C SER A 107 0.06 5.33 4.87
N ALA A 108 0.90 5.94 5.72
CA ALA A 108 1.85 5.22 6.55
C ALA A 108 1.14 4.19 7.45
N GLN A 109 -0.07 4.50 7.92
CA GLN A 109 -0.89 3.56 8.69
C GLN A 109 -1.24 2.29 7.88
N ALA A 110 -1.57 2.41 6.60
CA ALA A 110 -1.82 1.25 5.74
C ALA A 110 -0.53 0.42 5.52
N VAL A 111 0.61 1.09 5.29
CA VAL A 111 1.92 0.42 5.17
C VAL A 111 2.29 -0.33 6.46
N ASN A 112 2.16 0.31 7.62
CA ASN A 112 2.45 -0.29 8.92
C ASN A 112 1.57 -1.51 9.20
N LEU A 113 0.29 -1.44 8.83
CA LEU A 113 -0.62 -2.58 8.97
C LEU A 113 -0.27 -3.74 8.04
N ALA A 114 0.31 -3.48 6.87
CA ALA A 114 0.80 -4.50 5.96
C ALA A 114 2.08 -5.19 6.47
N GLN A 115 2.81 -4.56 7.40
CA GLN A 115 4.03 -5.08 8.04
C GLN A 115 5.11 -5.55 7.04
N PRO A 116 5.48 -4.72 6.04
CA PRO A 116 6.38 -5.13 4.97
C PRO A 116 7.81 -5.42 5.44
N LEU A 117 8.26 -4.79 6.54
CA LEU A 117 9.61 -4.98 7.07
C LEU A 117 9.88 -6.42 7.51
N ASP A 118 8.87 -7.12 8.04
CA ASP A 118 8.97 -8.52 8.48
C ASP A 118 9.39 -9.47 7.34
N CYS A 119 9.06 -9.09 6.10
CA CYS A 119 9.35 -9.86 4.90
C CYS A 119 10.27 -9.13 3.91
N GLN A 120 10.80 -7.97 4.31
CA GLN A 120 11.62 -7.05 3.49
C GLN A 120 10.99 -6.69 2.13
N ARG A 121 9.65 -6.70 2.06
CA ARG A 121 8.90 -6.45 0.83
C ARG A 121 7.51 -5.95 1.13
N LEU A 122 7.01 -5.06 0.29
CA LEU A 122 5.63 -4.61 0.29
C LEU A 122 4.88 -5.22 -0.89
N HIS A 123 3.82 -5.98 -0.62
CA HIS A 123 2.94 -6.52 -1.65
C HIS A 123 1.85 -5.51 -1.99
N VAL A 124 1.68 -5.25 -3.28
CA VAL A 124 0.58 -4.43 -3.79
C VAL A 124 -0.16 -5.17 -4.88
N LEU A 125 -1.48 -5.29 -4.72
CA LEU A 125 -2.38 -5.71 -5.77
C LEU A 125 -2.95 -4.45 -6.41
N TRP A 126 -2.57 -4.21 -7.65
CA TRP A 126 -3.14 -3.15 -8.46
C TRP A 126 -4.39 -3.66 -9.15
N VAL A 127 -5.50 -2.94 -9.01
CA VAL A 127 -6.76 -3.21 -9.67
C VAL A 127 -7.10 -2.01 -10.55
N PHE A 128 -6.67 -2.06 -11.80
CA PHE A 128 -6.95 -1.04 -12.80
C PHE A 128 -8.29 -1.27 -13.51
N ARG A 129 -8.67 -0.29 -14.35
CA ARG A 129 -9.82 -0.40 -15.25
C ARG A 129 -9.70 -1.56 -16.23
N ASP A 130 -8.51 -1.77 -16.78
CA ASP A 130 -8.20 -2.70 -17.87
C ASP A 130 -7.64 -4.05 -17.38
N LYS A 131 -6.95 -4.09 -16.24
CA LYS A 131 -6.35 -5.32 -15.70
C LYS A 131 -6.14 -5.28 -14.19
N ILE A 132 -5.73 -6.41 -13.63
CA ILE A 132 -5.15 -6.48 -12.29
C ILE A 132 -3.67 -6.86 -12.40
N SER A 133 -2.85 -6.49 -11.42
CA SER A 133 -1.44 -6.90 -11.39
C SER A 133 -0.91 -6.95 -9.97
N PHE A 134 -0.22 -8.04 -9.63
CA PHE A 134 0.52 -8.13 -8.38
C PHE A 134 1.93 -7.57 -8.56
N GLN A 135 2.36 -6.74 -7.61
CA GLN A 135 3.72 -6.22 -7.55
C GLN A 135 4.29 -6.35 -6.15
N GLN A 136 5.61 -6.55 -6.11
CA GLN A 136 6.40 -6.57 -4.89
C GLN A 136 7.40 -5.45 -4.97
N TYR A 137 7.43 -4.61 -3.94
CA TYR A 137 8.38 -3.52 -3.84
C TYR A 137 9.38 -3.87 -2.73
N PRO A 138 10.70 -3.72 -2.96
CA PRO A 138 11.69 -3.83 -1.92
C PRO A 138 11.34 -2.88 -0.77
N TYR A 139 11.34 -3.41 0.45
CA TYR A 139 11.07 -2.62 1.64
C TYR A 139 12.19 -2.83 2.65
N THR A 140 12.95 -1.76 2.90
CA THR A 140 14.18 -1.82 3.70
C THR A 140 14.01 -1.10 5.03
N GLU A 141 14.94 -1.32 5.96
CA GLU A 141 15.00 -0.54 7.21
C GLU A 141 15.11 0.97 6.94
N GLN A 142 15.82 1.38 5.88
CA GLN A 142 15.87 2.79 5.47
C GLN A 142 14.49 3.30 5.05
N THR A 143 13.74 2.52 4.28
CA THR A 143 12.37 2.88 3.88
C THR A 143 11.45 3.03 5.10
N GLU A 144 11.59 2.13 6.08
CA GLU A 144 10.85 2.22 7.35
C GLU A 144 11.23 3.48 8.14
N GLU A 145 12.52 3.80 8.24
CA GLU A 145 13.01 5.00 8.93
C GLU A 145 12.50 6.27 8.25
N ASP A 146 12.58 6.35 6.92
CA ASP A 146 12.09 7.49 6.13
C ASP A 146 10.58 7.68 6.32
N LEU A 147 9.82 6.58 6.43
CA LEU A 147 8.38 6.63 6.67
C LEU A 147 8.08 7.06 8.11
N TRP A 148 8.86 6.59 9.08
CA TRP A 148 8.75 6.99 10.47
C TRP A 148 9.05 8.48 10.66
N VAL A 149 10.09 9.01 10.00
CA VAL A 149 10.38 10.45 9.99
C VAL A 149 9.19 11.24 9.43
N ALA A 150 8.61 10.80 8.32
CA ALA A 150 7.40 11.43 7.77
C ALA A 150 6.23 11.39 8.77
N CYS A 151 6.05 10.30 9.52
CA CYS A 151 5.04 10.21 10.59
C CYS A 151 5.29 11.26 11.67
N CYS A 152 6.53 11.37 12.16
CA CYS A 152 6.88 12.36 13.19
C CYS A 152 6.64 13.79 12.71
N VAL A 153 6.94 14.10 11.45
CA VAL A 153 6.65 15.41 10.86
C VAL A 153 5.13 15.64 10.80
N ALA A 154 4.36 14.68 10.26
CA ALA A 154 2.90 14.80 10.19
C ALA A 154 2.27 15.01 11.58
N ASP A 155 2.71 14.25 12.59
CA ASP A 155 2.25 14.36 13.97
C ASP A 155 2.63 15.70 14.61
N GLY A 156 3.84 16.20 14.34
CA GLY A 156 4.29 17.52 14.80
C GLY A 156 3.41 18.66 14.26
N HIS A 157 2.88 18.49 13.05
CA HIS A 157 2.00 19.45 12.39
C HIS A 157 0.51 19.10 12.52
N ARG A 158 0.11 18.11 13.33
CA ARG A 158 -1.30 17.62 13.42
C ARG A 158 -2.36 18.68 13.72
N HIS A 159 -1.95 19.82 14.29
CA HIS A 159 -2.83 20.94 14.64
C HIS A 159 -2.91 22.01 13.53
N GLU A 160 -2.07 21.90 12.51
CA GLU A 160 -2.07 22.78 11.35
C GLU A 160 -3.11 22.29 10.35
N TYR A 161 -4.38 22.59 10.62
CA TYR A 161 -5.48 22.37 9.69
C TYR A 161 -5.41 23.42 8.57
N ASP A 162 -5.32 22.96 7.32
CA ASP A 162 -5.41 23.83 6.14
C ASP A 162 -6.18 23.12 5.02
N PRO A 163 -7.47 23.46 4.82
CA PRO A 163 -8.30 22.87 3.78
C PRO A 163 -8.10 23.54 2.41
N THR A 164 -7.25 24.56 2.32
CA THR A 164 -7.03 25.34 1.07
C THR A 164 -5.82 24.88 0.28
N VAL A 165 -4.96 24.05 0.88
CA VAL A 165 -3.86 23.39 0.16
C VAL A 165 -4.46 22.32 -0.75
N ASN A 166 -4.46 22.62 -2.05
CA ASN A 166 -4.92 21.72 -3.10
C ASN A 166 -4.30 20.33 -2.92
N VAL A 167 -5.16 19.31 -2.80
CA VAL A 167 -4.76 17.92 -2.84
C VAL A 167 -4.18 17.70 -4.23
N ASP A 168 -2.85 17.51 -4.30
CA ASP A 168 -2.07 17.39 -5.55
C ASP A 168 -2.84 16.58 -6.61
N ASP A 169 -3.22 17.21 -7.72
CA ASP A 169 -4.19 16.72 -8.73
C ASP A 169 -3.79 15.39 -9.40
N GLY A 170 -2.54 14.94 -9.21
CA GLY A 170 -2.00 13.71 -9.76
C GLY A 170 -1.94 12.54 -8.80
N ILE A 171 -2.33 12.71 -7.53
CA ILE A 171 -2.02 11.71 -6.49
C ILE A 171 -3.29 11.09 -5.91
N ILE A 172 -3.36 9.77 -6.03
CA ILE A 172 -4.46 8.98 -5.48
C ILE A 172 -4.17 8.76 -4.00
N ASP A 173 -4.92 9.50 -3.16
CA ASP A 173 -4.90 9.35 -1.72
C ASP A 173 -5.64 8.06 -1.34
N VAL A 174 -4.96 7.17 -0.63
CA VAL A 174 -5.58 5.97 -0.06
C VAL A 174 -6.42 6.37 1.14
N ARG A 175 -7.70 6.55 0.87
CA ARG A 175 -8.72 6.68 1.90
C ARG A 175 -9.49 5.38 2.02
N ASP A 176 -9.76 5.03 3.25
CA ASP A 176 -10.67 3.97 3.70
C ASP A 176 -10.15 2.53 3.74
N TYR A 177 -10.08 2.07 4.99
CA TYR A 177 -9.87 0.70 5.41
C TYR A 177 -11.10 -0.16 5.13
N PHE A 178 -11.05 -1.01 4.11
CA PHE A 178 -11.92 -2.19 4.04
C PHE A 178 -11.22 -3.37 4.69
N ALA A 179 -11.38 -3.52 6.00
CA ALA A 179 -11.12 -4.81 6.62
C ALA A 179 -12.24 -5.77 6.20
N PHE A 180 -12.02 -6.58 5.17
CA PHE A 180 -12.91 -7.70 4.83
C PHE A 180 -12.90 -8.68 6.01
N ARG A 181 -13.91 -8.55 6.89
CA ARG A 181 -14.17 -9.51 7.97
C ARG A 181 -14.72 -10.79 7.37
#